data_AF-A0A8S2ULQ1-F1
#
_entry.id   AF-A0A8S2ULQ1-F1
#
_cell.length_a   1.000
_cell.length_b   1.000
_cell.length_c   1.000
_cell.angle_alpha   90.00
_cell.angle_beta   90.00
_cell.angle_gamma   90.00
#
_symmetry.space_group_name_H-M   'P 1'
#
loop_
_entity.id
_entity.type
_entity.pdbx_description
1 polymer ?
#
loop_
_entity_poly.entity_id
_entity_poly.type
_entity_poly.pdbx_seq_one_letter_code
_entity_poly.pdbx_strand_id
1 'polypeptide(L)'
;VSESDHLHAILSINKTEASDKPSFQYDSGRRQTFVVQSIDPRVYLVLIYAGLRQERDTNVTSFMNDIVTCLRGTKLLLQLKSPPK
;
A
#
# COMPACT_ATOMS: atom_id res chain seq x y z
N VAL A 1 20.43 -10.41 2.47
CA VAL A 1 19.03 -10.61 2.03
C VAL A 1 18.90 -9.96 0.66
N SER A 2 18.51 -10.72 -0.37
CA SER A 2 18.50 -10.21 -1.76
C SER A 2 17.25 -9.38 -2.05
N GLU A 3 17.37 -8.37 -2.90
CA GLU A 3 16.26 -7.55 -3.42
C GLU A 3 15.15 -8.42 -4.06
N SER A 4 15.55 -9.54 -4.67
CA SER A 4 14.67 -10.54 -5.28
C SER A 4 13.67 -11.15 -4.29
N ASP A 5 14.07 -11.33 -3.03
CA ASP A 5 13.21 -11.93 -2.00
C ASP A 5 12.12 -10.96 -1.54
N HIS A 6 12.44 -9.66 -1.50
CA HIS A 6 11.48 -8.62 -1.17
C HIS A 6 10.38 -8.54 -2.24
N LEU A 7 10.76 -8.62 -3.52
CA LEU A 7 9.82 -8.68 -4.63
C LEU A 7 8.92 -9.92 -4.56
N HIS A 8 9.47 -11.10 -4.24
CA HIS A 8 8.66 -12.31 -4.08
C HIS A 8 7.64 -12.23 -2.94
N ALA A 9 8.03 -11.65 -1.79
CA ALA A 9 7.11 -11.41 -0.68
C ALA A 9 5.98 -10.44 -1.10
N ILE A 10 6.34 -9.31 -1.72
CA ILE A 10 5.37 -8.31 -2.22
C ILE A 10 4.39 -8.92 -3.23
N LEU A 11 4.87 -9.74 -4.17
CA LEU A 11 4.03 -10.40 -5.17
C LEU A 11 3.13 -11.48 -4.57
N SER A 12 3.56 -12.15 -3.49
CA SER A 12 2.75 -13.15 -2.80
C SER A 12 1.56 -12.55 -2.04
N ILE A 13 1.70 -11.33 -1.50
CA ILE A 13 0.63 -10.58 -0.84
C ILE A 13 -0.48 -10.21 -1.85
N ASN A 14 -0.07 -9.87 -3.08
CA ASN A 14 -0.95 -9.40 -4.15
C ASN A 14 -1.84 -10.47 -4.81
N LYS A 15 -1.76 -11.75 -4.42
CA LYS A 15 -2.69 -12.78 -4.92
C LYS A 15 -4.12 -12.59 -4.39
N THR A 16 -4.32 -11.72 -3.43
CA THR A 16 -5.62 -11.36 -2.87
C THR A 16 -6.02 -10.02 -3.47
N GLU A 17 -7.16 -10.00 -4.14
CA GLU A 17 -7.72 -8.94 -5.01
C GLU A 17 -7.36 -7.50 -4.66
N ALA A 18 -7.27 -6.65 -5.69
CA ALA A 18 -7.05 -5.20 -5.59
C ALA A 18 -8.01 -4.55 -4.58
N SER A 19 -7.60 -4.57 -3.33
CA SER A 19 -8.33 -4.01 -2.20
C SER A 19 -7.89 -2.56 -2.04
N ASP A 20 -8.85 -1.67 -1.83
CA ASP A 20 -8.57 -0.28 -1.47
C ASP A 20 -7.94 -0.13 -0.08
N LYS A 21 -7.75 -1.22 0.68
CA LYS A 21 -7.13 -1.21 1.99
C LYS A 21 -5.68 -1.70 1.95
N PRO A 22 -4.77 -1.10 2.73
CA PRO A 22 -3.42 -1.61 2.88
C PRO A 22 -3.43 -3.01 3.53
N SER A 23 -2.60 -3.90 2.99
CA SER A 23 -2.38 -5.25 3.49
C SER A 23 -1.10 -5.30 4.31
N PHE A 24 -1.09 -6.08 5.39
CA PHE A 24 0.03 -6.19 6.33
C PHE A 24 0.56 -7.61 6.38
N GLN A 25 1.85 -7.80 6.18
CA GLN A 25 2.52 -9.09 6.32
C GLN A 25 3.76 -8.94 7.19
N TYR A 26 3.85 -9.74 8.26
CA TYR A 26 5.07 -9.81 9.08
C TYR A 26 5.90 -11.03 8.67
N ASP A 27 7.17 -10.78 8.34
CA ASP A 27 8.20 -11.81 8.18
C ASP A 27 8.94 -11.96 9.51
N SER A 28 8.70 -13.08 10.19
CA SER A 28 9.35 -13.40 11.47
C SER A 28 10.83 -13.75 11.33
N GLY A 29 11.27 -14.25 10.17
CA GLY A 29 12.66 -14.55 9.88
C GLY A 29 13.49 -13.28 9.73
N ARG A 30 12.92 -12.24 9.09
CA ARG A 30 13.57 -10.93 8.91
C ARG A 30 13.25 -9.94 10.03
N ARG A 31 12.25 -10.23 10.86
CA ARG A 31 11.68 -9.31 11.84
C ARG A 31 11.24 -8.00 11.18
N GLN A 32 10.53 -8.10 10.07
CA GLN A 32 10.07 -6.94 9.30
C GLN A 32 8.58 -7.05 8.99
N THR A 33 7.88 -5.92 8.99
CA THR A 33 6.51 -5.83 8.45
C THR A 33 6.50 -5.12 7.12
N PHE A 34 5.88 -5.76 6.15
CA PHE A 34 5.56 -5.22 4.83
C PHE A 34 4.12 -4.74 4.84
N VAL A 35 3.91 -3.50 4.42
CA VAL A 35 2.59 -2.91 4.22
C VAL A 35 2.45 -2.56 2.75
N VAL A 36 1.47 -3.15 2.07
CA VAL A 36 1.32 -3.05 0.61
C VAL A 36 -0.07 -2.55 0.25
N GLN A 37 -0.14 -1.58 -0.66
CA GLN A 37 -1.40 -1.08 -1.23
C GLN A 37 -1.25 -0.81 -2.73
N SER A 38 -2.26 -1.19 -3.52
CA SER A 38 -2.28 -0.92 -4.96
C SER A 38 -2.64 0.54 -5.25
N ILE A 39 -1.80 1.22 -6.03
CA ILE A 39 -2.10 2.55 -6.57
C ILE A 39 -2.89 2.38 -7.87
N ASP A 40 -2.43 1.47 -8.74
CA ASP A 40 -2.97 1.11 -10.06
C ASP A 40 -2.73 -0.42 -10.28
N PRO A 41 -3.44 -1.11 -11.21
CA PRO A 41 -3.14 -2.48 -11.60
C PRO A 41 -1.66 -2.88 -11.75
N ARG A 42 -0.77 -1.95 -12.07
CA ARG A 42 0.68 -2.23 -12.22
C ARG A 42 1.59 -1.50 -11.24
N VAL A 43 1.03 -0.68 -10.34
CA VAL A 43 1.82 0.17 -9.44
C VAL A 43 1.38 -0.04 -8.00
N TYR A 44 2.35 -0.29 -7.13
CA TYR A 44 2.12 -0.59 -5.72
C TYR A 44 2.96 0.33 -4.84
N LEU A 45 2.37 0.76 -3.74
CA LEU A 45 3.07 1.40 -2.64
C LEU A 45 3.43 0.31 -1.61
N VAL A 46 4.71 0.27 -1.21
CA VAL A 46 5.22 -0.66 -0.21
C VAL A 46 5.95 0.09 0.89
N LEU A 47 5.58 -0.16 2.14
CA LEU A 47 6.28 0.31 3.33
C LEU A 47 6.90 -0.87 4.06
N ILE A 48 8.16 -0.72 4.47
CA ILE A 48 8.90 -1.75 5.19
C ILE A 48 9.27 -1.20 6.56
N TYR A 49 8.78 -1.84 7.60
CA TYR A 49 9.13 -1.54 8.99
C TYR A 49 10.08 -2.60 9.53
N ALA A 50 11.10 -2.16 10.27
CA ALA A 50 11.82 -3.04 11.17
C ALA A 50 10.95 -3.30 12.41
N GLY A 51 10.57 -4.56 12.64
CA GLY A 51 9.69 -4.99 13.72
C GLY A 51 8.25 -5.31 13.27
N LEU A 52 7.44 -5.74 14.24
CA LEU A 52 6.04 -6.12 14.03
C LEU A 52 5.13 -4.88 13.99
N ARG A 53 4.37 -4.75 12.91
CA ARG A 53 3.25 -3.82 12.77
C ARG A 53 1.97 -4.59 12.43
N GLN A 54 0.84 -4.01 12.81
CA GLN A 54 -0.49 -4.59 12.64
C GLN A 54 -1.43 -3.60 11.96
N GLU A 55 -2.49 -4.11 11.34
CA GLU A 55 -3.51 -3.32 10.66
C GLU A 55 -4.23 -2.30 11.57
N ARG A 56 -4.25 -2.55 12.89
CA ARG A 56 -4.79 -1.61 13.89
C ARG A 56 -3.95 -0.36 14.07
N ASP A 57 -2.75 -0.29 13.49
CA ASP A 57 -1.92 0.91 13.49
C ASP A 57 -2.52 1.96 12.54
N THR A 58 -3.48 2.73 13.08
CA THR A 58 -4.28 3.71 12.33
C THR A 58 -3.42 4.76 11.66
N ASN A 59 -2.27 5.11 12.23
CA ASN A 59 -1.35 6.08 11.63
C ASN A 59 -0.75 5.56 10.32
N VAL A 60 -0.35 4.29 10.29
CA VAL A 60 0.21 3.64 9.09
C VAL A 60 -0.87 3.53 8.02
N THR A 61 -2.06 3.08 8.39
CA THR A 61 -3.19 2.95 7.47
C THR A 61 -3.61 4.29 6.86
N SER A 62 -3.71 5.35 7.67
CA SER A 62 -4.02 6.70 7.18
C SER A 62 -2.95 7.22 6.21
N PHE A 63 -1.67 7.06 6.55
CA PHE A 63 -0.56 7.45 5.69
C PHE A 63 -0.62 6.77 4.31
N MET A 64 -0.81 5.44 4.31
CA MET A 64 -0.92 4.65 3.08
C MET A 64 -2.06 5.17 2.19
N ASN A 65 -3.24 5.37 2.78
CA ASN A 65 -4.42 5.86 2.08
C ASN A 65 -4.25 7.28 1.52
N ASP A 66 -3.63 8.18 2.29
CA ASP A 66 -3.42 9.57 1.89
C ASP A 66 -2.46 9.66 0.69
N ILE A 67 -1.34 8.93 0.74
CA ILE A 67 -0.39 8.88 -0.37
C ILE A 67 -1.02 8.23 -1.60
N VAL A 68 -1.69 7.09 -1.45
CA VAL A 68 -2.34 6.40 -2.58
C VAL A 68 -3.40 7.29 -3.22
N THR A 69 -4.18 8.03 -2.44
CA THR A 69 -5.17 8.99 -2.95
C THR A 69 -4.52 10.11 -3.76
N CYS A 70 -3.38 10.64 -3.29
CA CYS A 70 -2.62 11.66 -4.03
C CYS A 70 -2.05 11.09 -5.33
N LEU A 71 -1.47 9.88 -5.30
CA LEU A 71 -0.84 9.24 -6.46
C LEU A 71 -1.85 8.80 -7.52
N ARG A 72 -3.05 8.38 -7.12
CA ARG A 72 -4.16 8.08 -8.05
C ARG A 72 -4.67 9.32 -8.79
N GLY A 73 -4.31 10.53 -8.33
CA GLY A 73 -4.75 11.77 -8.95
C GLY A 73 -6.27 11.98 -8.89
N THR A 74 -7.00 11.19 -8.12
CA THR A 74 -8.47 11.27 -8.01
C THR A 74 -8.91 12.66 -7.56
N LYS A 75 -8.18 13.29 -6.63
CA LYS A 75 -8.45 14.68 -6.22
C LYS A 75 -8.27 15.69 -7.35
N LEU A 76 -7.25 15.53 -8.21
CA LEU A 76 -7.02 16.42 -9.35
C LEU A 76 -8.13 16.27 -10.40
N LEU A 77 -8.52 15.03 -10.72
CA LEU A 77 -9.57 14.76 -11.70
C LEU A 77 -10.96 15.19 -11.21
N LEU A 78 -11.23 15.08 -9.90
CA LEU A 78 -12.49 15.54 -9.31
C LEU A 78 -12.63 17.07 -9.38
N GLN A 79 -11.52 17.81 -9.28
CA GLN A 79 -11.54 19.28 -9.40
C GLN A 79 -11.68 19.78 -10.85
N LEU A 80 -11.48 18.92 -11.84
CA LEU A 80 -11.73 19.24 -13.25
C LEU A 80 -13.21 19.08 -13.64
N LYS A 81 -14.05 18.47 -12.78
CA LYS A 81 -15.50 18.46 -13.01
C LYS A 81 -16.03 19.87 -12.78
N SER A 82 -16.45 20.53 -13.86
CA SER A 82 -17.26 21.75 -13.80
C SER A 82 -18.35 21.59 -12.75
N PRO A 83 -18.60 22.58 -11.88
CA PRO A 83 -19.81 22.57 -11.08
C PRO A 83 -21.02 22.43 -12.03
N PRO A 84 -22.05 21.65 -11.67
CA PRO A 84 -23.26 21.55 -12.48
C PRO A 84 -23.84 22.95 -12.65
N LYS A 85 -24.21 23.28 -13.90
CA LYS A 85 -24.88 24.54 -14.25
C LYS A 85 -26.22 24.67 -13.55
#